data_AF-A0A2I4GJD8-F1
#
_entry.id   AF-A0A2I4GJD8-F1
#
_cell.length_a   1.000
_cell.length_b   1.000
_cell.length_c   1.000
_cell.angle_alpha   90.00
_cell.angle_beta   90.00
_cell.angle_gamma   90.00
#
_symmetry.space_group_name_H-M   'P 1'
#
loop_
_entity.id
_entity.type
_entity.pdbx_description
1 polymer ?
#
loop_
_entity_poly.entity_id
_entity_poly.type
_entity_poly.pdbx_seq_one_letter_code
_entity_poly.pdbx_strand_id
1 'polypeptide(L)'
;MAGLHSAVRPTTSSSSSSSSSFSSSSTQSFTSRLLLLLTILSLILASFAFILQWRGGLNDPITRWSPQHNEFPGMDVSGSEPSQSSLSSDCVDLLDQSRSPAFPYFRDWKFGYGSDLKPKICITTSTSAGLDQTLPWIFYHKVIGVSTFFLFVEGKAASANVSKVLETIPGVKVIYRTRELEEQQAKSRIWNETWLAGFFYKPCNYELFVKQSLNMEMAIVMARDAGMEWIIHLDTDELLHPAGTREYSLRQLLSDVPGNVDMVVFPNYESSVERDDIKEPFSEVSMFKKNYDHLPKEVYFGNYKEATRGNPNYFLTYGNGKSAARIQDHLRPNGAHRWHNYMKTPNEIKLDEAAVLHYTYPKFSDLTSRRDRCGCKPTKEDVKRCFMLEFDRAAFIIASTATEEEMLRWYREHIVWTDKELNLKLSRKGILTHIYAPMVIIQGLRESGVLSSIVTSAMQKSLSKDNFLKSIESSNSSGAITTGVLSSRKMGNSGDSQATARKVLEIQEVVSHPLAIPPLSPPGLHDLHIEA
;
A
#
# COMPACT_ATOMS: atom_id res chain seq x y z
N MET A 1 47.95 56.73 -31.54
CA MET A 1 47.81 58.19 -31.40
C MET A 1 47.47 58.49 -29.95
N ALA A 2 48.31 59.31 -29.29
CA ALA A 2 48.20 59.94 -27.96
C ALA A 2 47.72 59.07 -26.77
N GLY A 3 48.39 58.88 -25.64
CA GLY A 3 49.58 59.45 -24.97
C GLY A 3 49.35 59.19 -23.45
N LEU A 4 50.16 58.36 -22.78
CA LEU A 4 51.40 58.65 -22.03
C LEU A 4 51.23 59.34 -20.64
N HIS A 5 51.73 58.63 -19.61
CA HIS A 5 52.47 59.11 -18.42
C HIS A 5 51.73 59.86 -17.29
N SER A 6 52.16 59.90 -16.02
CA SER A 6 53.07 59.14 -15.13
C SER A 6 52.97 59.81 -13.74
N ALA A 7 53.51 59.12 -12.72
CA ALA A 7 53.60 59.47 -11.28
C ALA A 7 54.40 60.75 -10.91
N VAL A 8 54.62 60.92 -9.57
CA VAL A 8 55.71 61.69 -8.86
C VAL A 8 55.22 63.06 -8.31
N ARG A 9 55.42 63.54 -7.05
CA ARG A 9 56.19 63.20 -5.81
C ARG A 9 55.65 64.07 -4.62
N PRO A 10 56.15 63.89 -3.39
CA PRO A 10 55.75 64.60 -2.17
C PRO A 10 56.59 65.85 -1.88
N THR A 11 56.11 66.69 -0.97
CA THR A 11 56.86 67.80 -0.36
C THR A 11 56.86 67.71 1.17
N THR A 12 58.04 68.02 1.73
CA THR A 12 58.46 67.96 3.13
C THR A 12 58.40 69.33 3.82
N SER A 13 58.58 69.31 5.15
CA SER A 13 58.99 70.38 6.12
C SER A 13 57.86 71.19 6.76
N SER A 14 57.83 71.52 8.05
CA SER A 14 58.70 71.27 9.24
C SER A 14 58.06 71.96 10.47
N SER A 15 58.31 71.43 11.69
CA SER A 15 58.26 72.08 13.04
C SER A 15 56.92 72.69 13.52
N SER A 16 56.47 72.62 14.78
CA SER A 16 57.14 72.61 16.09
C SER A 16 56.20 72.16 17.22
N SER A 17 56.80 71.54 18.23
CA SER A 17 56.45 71.33 19.64
C SER A 17 55.30 72.14 20.29
N SER A 18 54.45 71.43 21.08
CA SER A 18 54.24 71.69 22.52
C SER A 18 53.20 70.75 23.15
N SER A 19 53.64 69.99 24.17
CA SER A 19 52.93 69.62 25.41
C SER A 19 51.41 69.39 25.43
N SER A 20 50.99 68.16 25.73
CA SER A 20 50.29 67.86 27.00
C SER A 20 49.91 66.37 27.08
N SER A 21 50.59 65.66 27.97
CA SER A 21 50.11 64.48 28.68
C SER A 21 48.66 64.64 29.16
N PHE A 22 47.78 63.68 28.83
CA PHE A 22 46.66 63.13 29.61
C PHE A 22 45.61 62.53 28.68
N SER A 23 45.70 61.22 28.38
CA SER A 23 44.55 60.40 27.92
C SER A 23 44.88 58.91 27.72
N SER A 24 45.89 58.36 28.41
CA SER A 24 46.19 56.92 28.35
C SER A 24 45.41 56.06 29.36
N SER A 25 44.58 56.66 30.23
CA SER A 25 43.79 55.93 31.23
C SER A 25 42.38 55.54 30.75
N SER A 26 41.80 56.25 29.78
CA SER A 26 40.43 56.00 29.31
C SER A 26 40.33 54.80 28.36
N THR A 27 41.32 54.61 27.49
CA THR A 27 41.38 53.49 26.54
C THR A 27 41.66 52.16 27.21
N GLN A 28 42.57 52.11 28.21
CA GLN A 28 42.79 50.91 29.02
C GLN A 28 41.56 50.52 29.84
N SER A 29 40.84 51.50 30.40
CA SER A 29 39.58 51.25 31.11
C SER A 29 38.51 50.69 30.19
N PHE A 30 38.39 51.22 28.97
CA PHE A 30 37.42 50.74 27.99
C PHE A 30 37.73 49.33 27.50
N THR A 31 39.00 49.03 27.19
CA THR A 31 39.41 47.66 26.79
C THR A 31 39.27 46.67 27.93
N SER A 32 39.58 47.07 29.17
CA SER A 32 39.38 46.23 30.35
C SER A 32 37.90 45.95 30.61
N ARG A 33 37.03 46.96 30.48
CA ARG A 33 35.57 46.79 30.59
C ARG A 33 34.98 45.94 29.47
N LEU A 34 35.50 46.07 28.24
CA LEU A 34 35.07 45.26 27.11
C LEU A 34 35.51 43.80 27.27
N LEU A 35 36.75 43.55 27.69
CA LEU A 35 37.23 42.20 28.01
C LEU A 35 36.44 41.61 29.17
N LEU A 36 36.16 42.38 30.23
CA LEU A 36 35.33 41.95 31.35
C LEU A 36 33.92 41.59 30.86
N LEU A 37 33.29 42.43 30.03
CA LEU A 37 31.97 42.18 29.46
C LEU A 37 31.97 40.90 28.61
N LEU A 38 32.99 40.69 27.77
CA LEU A 38 33.12 39.49 26.95
C LEU A 38 33.32 38.23 27.80
N THR A 39 34.10 38.30 28.87
CA THR A 39 34.31 37.17 29.81
C THR A 39 33.04 36.86 30.60
N ILE A 40 32.31 37.89 31.08
CA ILE A 40 31.04 37.70 31.78
C ILE A 40 29.99 37.13 30.83
N LEU A 41 29.91 37.64 29.59
CA LEU A 41 28.97 37.15 28.59
C LEU A 41 29.25 35.69 28.23
N SER A 42 30.51 35.32 28.05
CA SER A 42 30.90 33.92 27.77
C SER A 42 30.66 33.01 28.97
N LEU A 43 30.89 33.47 30.20
CA LEU A 43 30.53 32.73 31.43
C LEU A 43 29.01 32.57 31.58
N ILE A 44 28.21 33.60 31.29
CA ILE A 44 26.75 33.52 31.33
C ILE A 44 26.23 32.55 30.26
N LEU A 45 26.77 32.61 29.04
CA LEU A 45 26.40 31.68 27.97
C LEU A 45 26.81 30.25 28.30
N ALA A 46 27.99 30.04 28.88
CA ALA A 46 28.44 28.72 29.35
C ALA A 46 27.59 28.20 30.51
N SER A 47 27.21 29.08 31.44
CA SER A 47 26.31 28.74 32.56
C SER A 47 24.91 28.41 32.06
N PHE A 48 24.41 29.17 31.08
CA PHE A 48 23.11 28.93 30.46
C PHE A 48 23.11 27.63 29.65
N ALA A 49 24.16 27.35 28.88
CA ALA A 49 24.35 26.07 28.20
C ALA A 49 24.49 24.91 29.20
N PHE A 50 25.21 25.11 30.30
CA PHE A 50 25.32 24.12 31.37
C PHE A 50 23.97 23.87 32.02
N ILE A 51 23.15 24.88 32.31
CA ILE A 51 21.79 24.72 32.85
C ILE A 51 20.87 24.00 31.84
N LEU A 52 20.98 24.31 30.54
CA LEU A 52 20.24 23.61 29.49
C LEU A 52 20.68 22.14 29.34
N GLN A 53 21.96 21.85 29.59
CA GLN A 53 22.52 20.49 29.54
C GLN A 53 22.43 19.75 30.88
N TRP A 54 22.21 20.46 31.98
CA TRP A 54 22.10 19.93 33.33
C TRP A 54 20.78 19.18 33.47
N ARG A 55 20.82 17.89 33.14
CA ARG A 55 19.78 16.92 33.47
C ARG A 55 19.84 16.60 34.96
N GLY A 56 19.39 17.53 35.78
CA GLY A 56 18.99 17.25 37.16
C GLY A 56 17.88 16.20 37.12
N GLY A 57 18.03 15.10 37.85
CA GLY A 57 17.13 13.94 37.86
C GLY A 57 15.73 14.25 38.38
N LEU A 58 14.94 14.93 37.55
CA LEU A 58 13.49 15.04 37.64
C LEU A 58 12.93 14.59 36.29
N ASN A 59 12.14 13.53 36.32
CA ASN A 59 11.50 12.95 35.15
C ASN A 59 10.44 13.92 34.61
N ASP A 60 10.72 14.55 33.46
CA ASP A 60 9.78 15.40 32.73
C ASP A 60 9.20 14.61 31.53
N PRO A 61 7.87 14.63 31.25
CA PRO A 61 7.22 13.69 30.32
C PRO A 61 7.53 13.90 28.82
N ILE A 62 8.34 14.90 28.47
CA ILE A 62 8.46 15.42 27.10
C ILE A 62 9.70 14.84 26.37
N THR A 63 10.65 14.21 27.05
CA THR A 63 11.83 13.58 26.40
C THR A 63 11.56 12.22 25.77
N ARG A 64 10.30 11.76 25.72
CA ARG A 64 9.94 10.51 25.01
C ARG A 64 10.00 10.67 23.49
N TRP A 65 10.07 11.90 22.96
CA TRP A 65 9.89 12.20 21.54
C TRP A 65 11.12 12.92 20.96
N SER A 66 12.27 12.23 20.90
CA SER A 66 13.32 12.49 19.90
C SER A 66 14.36 11.36 19.91
N PRO A 67 14.58 10.64 18.80
CA PRO A 67 15.70 9.72 18.68
C PRO A 67 16.88 10.47 18.01
N GLN A 68 17.83 10.93 18.82
CA GLN A 68 19.21 11.07 18.35
C GLN A 68 20.08 10.09 19.12
N HIS A 69 20.23 8.89 18.58
CA HIS A 69 21.43 8.08 18.76
C HIS A 69 21.63 7.26 17.47
N ASN A 70 22.78 7.46 16.82
CA ASN A 70 23.25 6.67 15.68
C ASN A 70 23.70 5.30 16.19
N GLU A 71 22.76 4.40 16.47
CA GLU A 71 23.06 3.00 16.75
C GLU A 71 22.28 2.11 15.79
N PHE A 72 23.02 1.24 15.09
CA PHE A 72 22.44 0.21 14.24
C PHE A 72 21.73 -0.84 15.11
N PRO A 73 20.63 -1.46 14.64
CA PRO A 73 19.95 -2.50 15.39
C PRO A 73 20.87 -3.73 15.58
N GLY A 74 21.20 -4.09 16.83
CA GLY A 74 21.90 -5.33 17.16
C GLY A 74 23.18 -5.22 18.00
N MET A 75 23.53 -4.07 18.56
CA MET A 75 24.64 -3.94 19.51
C MET A 75 24.13 -3.62 20.92
N ASP A 76 23.76 -4.66 21.69
CA ASP A 76 23.74 -4.57 23.14
C ASP A 76 25.05 -5.17 23.67
N VAL A 77 25.93 -4.30 24.16
CA VAL A 77 27.10 -4.71 24.96
C VAL A 77 26.63 -4.88 26.41
N SER A 78 26.27 -6.11 26.78
CA SER A 78 26.00 -6.48 28.17
C SER A 78 27.31 -6.52 28.97
N GLY A 79 27.41 -5.66 29.99
CA GLY A 79 28.51 -5.67 30.96
C GLY A 79 28.12 -6.27 32.32
N SER A 80 28.95 -7.25 32.76
CA SER A 80 29.19 -7.81 34.12
C SER A 80 28.06 -8.58 34.83
N GLU A 81 27.98 -9.94 34.88
CA GLU A 81 28.82 -11.03 35.49
C GLU A 81 28.39 -11.44 36.94
N PRO A 82 28.68 -12.68 37.47
CA PRO A 82 28.57 -14.04 36.88
C PRO A 82 28.13 -15.15 37.90
N SER A 83 27.68 -16.34 37.44
CA SER A 83 27.92 -17.62 38.16
C SER A 83 27.75 -18.89 37.29
N GLN A 84 28.89 -19.42 36.86
CA GLN A 84 29.33 -20.84 36.71
C GLN A 84 28.30 -21.96 36.40
N SER A 85 28.49 -22.62 35.24
CA SER A 85 29.03 -23.99 35.19
C SER A 85 29.43 -24.40 33.77
N SER A 86 30.64 -24.92 33.66
CA SER A 86 31.41 -25.37 32.49
C SER A 86 30.77 -26.45 31.62
N LEU A 87 30.96 -26.37 30.29
CA LEU A 87 31.45 -27.49 29.46
C LEU A 87 31.86 -27.02 28.04
N SER A 88 33.13 -27.28 27.73
CA SER A 88 33.83 -27.45 26.44
C SER A 88 33.35 -26.73 25.17
N SER A 89 34.23 -25.83 24.72
CA SER A 89 34.44 -25.39 23.33
C SER A 89 34.42 -26.55 22.34
N ASP A 90 33.47 -26.51 21.40
CA ASP A 90 33.69 -26.96 20.03
C ASP A 90 33.21 -25.86 19.08
N CYS A 91 34.18 -25.20 18.45
CA CYS A 91 33.97 -24.22 17.39
C CYS A 91 33.62 -24.95 16.09
N VAL A 92 32.36 -25.36 15.93
CA VAL A 92 31.81 -25.81 14.64
C VAL A 92 30.37 -25.28 14.54
N ASP A 93 30.03 -24.74 13.37
CA ASP A 93 28.71 -24.24 12.92
C ASP A 93 28.30 -22.79 13.24
N LEU A 94 29.17 -21.83 12.91
CA LEU A 94 28.78 -20.42 12.70
C LEU A 94 28.24 -20.11 11.29
N LEU A 95 27.75 -21.12 10.54
CA LEU A 95 27.16 -20.93 9.20
C LEU A 95 25.69 -21.32 9.09
N ASP A 96 25.05 -21.85 10.15
CA ASP A 96 23.67 -22.36 10.06
C ASP A 96 22.62 -21.51 10.81
N GLN A 97 23.02 -20.38 11.40
CA GLN A 97 22.06 -19.36 11.81
C GLN A 97 21.75 -18.44 10.64
N SER A 98 20.82 -18.87 9.79
CA SER A 98 20.09 -17.93 8.93
C SER A 98 19.49 -16.85 9.82
N ARG A 99 20.09 -15.65 9.82
CA ARG A 99 19.49 -14.45 10.42
C ARG A 99 18.31 -14.03 9.56
N SER A 100 17.24 -14.82 9.60
CA SER A 100 15.96 -14.44 9.01
C SER A 100 15.43 -13.26 9.83
N PRO A 101 15.05 -12.13 9.22
CA PRO A 101 14.40 -11.05 9.95
C PRO A 101 13.17 -11.62 10.66
N ALA A 102 13.24 -11.70 11.99
CA ALA A 102 12.18 -12.26 12.80
C ALA A 102 11.05 -11.22 12.89
N PHE A 103 10.08 -11.30 11.98
CA PHE A 103 8.87 -10.48 12.11
C PHE A 103 8.06 -11.00 13.31
N PRO A 104 7.49 -10.13 14.16
CA PRO A 104 6.85 -10.54 15.41
C PRO A 104 5.75 -11.60 15.23
N TYR A 105 5.05 -11.54 14.09
CA TYR A 105 3.92 -12.40 13.76
C TYR A 105 4.26 -13.54 12.80
N PHE A 106 5.52 -13.64 12.37
CA PHE A 106 6.01 -14.66 11.45
C PHE A 106 7.25 -15.32 12.07
N ARG A 107 7.02 -16.45 12.75
CA ARG A 107 8.06 -17.27 13.37
C ARG A 107 8.01 -18.67 12.78
N ASP A 108 9.17 -19.27 12.53
CA ASP A 108 9.29 -20.62 11.97
C ASP A 108 8.47 -20.83 10.68
N TRP A 109 8.38 -19.79 9.85
CA TRP A 109 7.58 -19.78 8.61
C TRP A 109 6.07 -19.97 8.83
N LYS A 110 5.59 -19.73 10.05
CA LYS A 110 4.19 -19.82 10.46
C LYS A 110 3.71 -18.48 11.01
N PHE A 111 2.46 -18.16 10.72
CA PHE A 111 1.83 -16.97 11.28
C PHE A 111 1.28 -17.26 12.67
N GLY A 112 1.94 -16.71 13.69
CA GLY A 112 1.54 -16.83 15.08
C GLY A 112 0.44 -15.83 15.44
N TYR A 113 -0.80 -16.07 14.98
CA TYR A 113 -1.97 -15.33 15.48
C TYR A 113 -2.53 -16.06 16.71
N GLY A 114 -1.87 -15.93 17.86
CA GLY A 114 -2.50 -16.33 19.13
C GLY A 114 -3.85 -15.62 19.28
N SER A 115 -4.82 -16.26 19.95
CA SER A 115 -6.16 -15.72 20.23
C SER A 115 -6.16 -14.36 20.94
N ASP A 116 -5.02 -13.98 21.51
CA ASP A 116 -4.89 -12.89 22.48
C ASP A 116 -4.28 -11.61 21.89
N LEU A 117 -3.88 -11.63 20.61
CA LEU A 117 -3.19 -10.49 20.02
C LEU A 117 -4.17 -9.36 19.65
N LYS A 118 -4.04 -8.23 20.34
CA LYS A 118 -4.79 -6.99 20.12
C LYS A 118 -3.89 -5.85 19.62
N PRO A 119 -4.43 -4.89 18.85
CA PRO A 119 -5.78 -4.92 18.29
C PRO A 119 -5.97 -5.94 17.16
N LYS A 120 -7.20 -6.45 17.01
CA LYS A 120 -7.63 -7.23 15.84
C LYS A 120 -7.92 -6.32 14.64
N ILE A 121 -7.21 -6.53 13.53
CA ILE A 121 -7.26 -5.66 12.36
C ILE A 121 -7.77 -6.48 11.17
N CYS A 122 -8.74 -5.92 10.45
CA CYS A 122 -9.20 -6.46 9.19
C CYS A 122 -9.01 -5.50 8.02
N ILE A 123 -8.74 -6.06 6.83
CA ILE A 123 -8.78 -5.34 5.56
C ILE A 123 -10.01 -5.79 4.77
N THR A 124 -10.70 -4.84 4.15
CA THR A 124 -11.68 -5.09 3.09
C THR A 124 -11.14 -4.60 1.76
N THR A 125 -11.37 -5.34 0.69
CA THR A 125 -10.92 -4.97 -0.66
C THR A 125 -11.87 -5.52 -1.72
N SER A 126 -11.93 -4.84 -2.86
CA SER A 126 -12.61 -5.33 -4.06
C SER A 126 -11.55 -5.59 -5.13
N THR A 127 -11.46 -6.81 -5.64
CA THR A 127 -10.38 -7.18 -6.56
C THR A 127 -10.81 -8.13 -7.67
N SER A 128 -10.20 -7.93 -8.84
CA SER A 128 -10.25 -8.85 -9.97
C SER A 128 -8.89 -9.46 -10.31
N ALA A 129 -7.89 -9.26 -9.44
CA ALA A 129 -6.51 -9.67 -9.68
C ALA A 129 -6.29 -11.18 -9.47
N GLY A 130 -5.24 -11.70 -10.11
CA GLY A 130 -4.82 -13.11 -9.96
C GLY A 130 -4.02 -13.36 -8.68
N LEU A 131 -3.58 -14.60 -8.50
CA LEU A 131 -2.75 -15.02 -7.36
C LEU A 131 -1.38 -14.35 -7.33
N ASP A 132 -0.85 -13.97 -8.49
CA ASP A 132 0.43 -13.28 -8.66
C ASP A 132 0.48 -11.94 -7.90
N GLN A 133 -0.65 -11.22 -7.87
CA GLN A 133 -0.78 -9.96 -7.14
C GLN A 133 -1.39 -10.16 -5.75
N THR A 134 -2.44 -10.99 -5.62
CA THR A 134 -3.20 -11.13 -4.37
C THR A 134 -2.42 -11.85 -3.28
N LEU A 135 -1.63 -12.88 -3.60
CA LEU A 135 -0.88 -13.63 -2.56
C LEU A 135 0.20 -12.76 -1.90
N PRO A 136 1.14 -12.11 -2.63
CA PRO A 136 2.10 -11.21 -2.00
C PRO A 136 1.43 -10.12 -1.15
N TRP A 137 0.32 -9.57 -1.64
CA TRP A 137 -0.45 -8.54 -0.94
C TRP A 137 -1.04 -9.06 0.38
N ILE A 138 -1.70 -10.22 0.39
CA ILE A 138 -2.27 -10.81 1.62
C ILE A 138 -1.15 -11.13 2.62
N PHE A 139 -0.10 -11.80 2.16
CA PHE A 139 0.96 -12.28 3.04
C PHE A 139 1.81 -11.16 3.62
N TYR A 140 2.07 -10.09 2.84
CA TYR A 140 2.69 -8.87 3.37
C TYR A 140 1.87 -8.27 4.51
N HIS A 141 0.56 -8.09 4.31
CA HIS A 141 -0.31 -7.50 5.33
C HIS A 141 -0.45 -8.39 6.57
N LYS A 142 -0.40 -9.72 6.38
CA LYS A 142 -0.29 -10.68 7.47
C LYS A 142 0.99 -10.49 8.29
N VAL A 143 2.14 -10.36 7.63
CA VAL A 143 3.44 -10.15 8.31
C VAL A 143 3.42 -8.91 9.21
N ILE A 144 2.77 -7.82 8.79
CA ILE A 144 2.70 -6.58 9.58
C ILE A 144 1.56 -6.54 10.61
N GLY A 145 0.76 -7.62 10.74
CA GLY A 145 -0.19 -7.81 11.84
C GLY A 145 -1.68 -7.83 11.50
N VAL A 146 -2.05 -7.87 10.21
CA VAL A 146 -3.48 -8.02 9.80
C VAL A 146 -3.92 -9.47 9.93
N SER A 147 -5.00 -9.71 10.68
CA SER A 147 -5.51 -11.06 10.93
C SER A 147 -6.56 -11.50 9.90
N THR A 148 -7.44 -10.58 9.48
CA THR A 148 -8.67 -10.92 8.73
C THR A 148 -8.76 -10.13 7.43
N PHE A 149 -9.25 -10.79 6.37
CA PHE A 149 -9.42 -10.19 5.04
C PHE A 149 -10.82 -10.48 4.52
N PHE A 150 -11.56 -9.46 4.12
CA PHE A 150 -12.82 -9.57 3.39
C PHE A 150 -12.58 -9.23 1.92
N LEU A 151 -12.41 -10.26 1.09
CA LEU A 151 -12.08 -10.14 -0.32
C LEU A 151 -13.36 -10.24 -1.17
N PHE A 152 -13.83 -9.11 -1.70
CA PHE A 152 -14.89 -9.10 -2.69
C PHE A 152 -14.28 -9.38 -4.06
N VAL A 153 -14.55 -10.56 -4.61
CA VAL A 153 -13.86 -11.09 -5.80
C VAL A 153 -14.73 -11.02 -7.05
N GLU A 154 -14.10 -10.63 -8.15
CA GLU A 154 -14.66 -10.62 -9.50
C GLU A 154 -13.59 -11.07 -10.51
N GLY A 155 -13.94 -11.26 -11.79
CA GLY A 155 -12.97 -11.56 -12.85
C GLY A 155 -12.03 -12.73 -12.52
N LYS A 156 -10.70 -12.53 -12.63
CA LYS A 156 -9.73 -13.59 -12.34
C LYS A 156 -9.76 -14.03 -10.88
N ALA A 157 -10.00 -13.11 -9.95
CA ALA A 157 -10.08 -13.41 -8.52
C ALA A 157 -11.24 -14.35 -8.17
N ALA A 158 -12.35 -14.27 -8.93
CA ALA A 158 -13.51 -15.12 -8.77
C ALA A 158 -13.41 -16.47 -9.51
N SER A 159 -12.37 -16.69 -10.31
CA SER A 159 -12.19 -17.97 -11.01
C SER A 159 -11.93 -19.10 -10.01
N ALA A 160 -12.48 -20.29 -10.28
CA ALA A 160 -12.45 -21.42 -9.36
C ALA A 160 -11.04 -21.78 -8.86
N ASN A 161 -10.03 -21.72 -9.72
CA ASN A 161 -8.65 -22.02 -9.34
C ASN A 161 -8.06 -20.97 -8.39
N VAL A 162 -8.39 -19.69 -8.59
CA VAL A 162 -7.87 -18.59 -7.78
C VAL A 162 -8.62 -18.53 -6.45
N SER A 163 -9.95 -18.49 -6.49
CA SER A 163 -10.77 -18.34 -5.30
C SER A 163 -10.60 -19.51 -4.33
N LYS A 164 -10.45 -20.74 -4.85
CA LYS A 164 -10.13 -21.93 -4.04
C LYS A 164 -8.84 -21.77 -3.24
N VAL A 165 -7.79 -21.23 -3.85
CA VAL A 165 -6.52 -20.98 -3.14
C VAL A 165 -6.75 -19.93 -2.06
N LEU A 166 -7.44 -18.83 -2.39
CA LEU A 166 -7.73 -17.75 -1.44
C LEU A 166 -8.54 -18.25 -0.22
N GLU A 167 -9.53 -19.11 -0.44
CA GLU A 167 -10.35 -19.74 0.61
C GLU A 167 -9.55 -20.66 1.55
N THR A 168 -8.40 -21.19 1.11
CA THR A 168 -7.54 -22.00 1.99
C THR A 168 -6.72 -21.17 2.98
N ILE A 169 -6.63 -19.85 2.79
CA ILE A 169 -5.78 -18.98 3.60
C ILE A 169 -6.51 -18.64 4.91
N PRO A 170 -5.95 -18.98 6.09
CA PRO A 170 -6.58 -18.66 7.36
C PRO A 170 -6.86 -17.16 7.53
N GLY A 171 -8.07 -16.82 7.96
CA GLY A 171 -8.51 -15.43 8.13
C GLY A 171 -8.91 -14.71 6.84
N VAL A 172 -8.87 -15.38 5.68
CA VAL A 172 -9.40 -14.83 4.42
C VAL A 172 -10.83 -15.31 4.22
N LYS A 173 -11.75 -14.37 4.05
CA LYS A 173 -13.14 -14.61 3.66
C LYS A 173 -13.32 -14.09 2.23
N VAL A 174 -13.63 -14.99 1.31
CA VAL A 174 -13.92 -14.67 -0.09
C VAL A 174 -15.42 -14.43 -0.24
N ILE A 175 -15.78 -13.32 -0.86
CA ILE A 175 -17.16 -12.91 -1.13
C ILE A 175 -17.31 -12.75 -2.64
N TYR A 176 -18.10 -13.62 -3.25
CA TYR A 176 -18.38 -13.58 -4.68
C TYR A 176 -19.45 -12.54 -4.98
N ARG A 177 -19.32 -11.88 -6.14
CA ARG A 177 -20.39 -11.06 -6.70
C ARG A 177 -21.50 -11.96 -7.28
N THR A 178 -22.43 -12.38 -6.42
CA THR A 178 -23.60 -13.15 -6.83
C THR A 178 -24.82 -12.26 -7.03
N ARG A 179 -25.87 -12.79 -7.66
CA ARG A 179 -27.14 -12.08 -7.83
C ARG A 179 -27.74 -11.67 -6.48
N GLU A 180 -27.67 -12.56 -5.51
CA GLU A 180 -28.19 -12.33 -4.16
C GLU A 180 -27.44 -11.19 -3.47
N LEU A 181 -26.11 -11.11 -3.68
CA LEU A 181 -25.31 -10.00 -3.18
C LEU A 181 -25.76 -8.68 -3.82
N GLU A 182 -25.95 -8.65 -5.14
CA GLU A 182 -26.42 -7.46 -5.85
C GLU A 182 -27.81 -7.03 -5.39
N GLU A 183 -28.74 -7.97 -5.21
CA GLU A 183 -30.09 -7.71 -4.71
C GLU A 183 -30.08 -7.18 -3.27
N GLN A 184 -29.16 -7.67 -2.43
CA GLN A 184 -28.94 -7.13 -1.09
C GLN A 184 -28.36 -5.71 -1.15
N GLN A 185 -27.37 -5.48 -2.01
CA GLN A 185 -26.75 -4.18 -2.19
C GLN A 185 -27.71 -3.15 -2.80
N ALA A 186 -28.64 -3.56 -3.66
CA ALA A 186 -29.68 -2.69 -4.22
C ALA A 186 -30.62 -2.12 -3.15
N LYS A 187 -30.76 -2.81 -2.01
CA LYS A 187 -31.55 -2.35 -0.85
C LYS A 187 -30.72 -1.55 0.17
N SER A 188 -29.44 -1.30 -0.11
CA SER A 188 -28.57 -0.54 0.77
C SER A 188 -29.05 0.90 0.93
N ARG A 189 -28.91 1.44 2.14
CA ARG A 189 -29.12 2.87 2.40
C ARG A 189 -28.14 3.76 1.63
N ILE A 190 -27.00 3.23 1.17
CA ILE A 190 -25.99 3.98 0.42
C ILE A 190 -26.61 4.67 -0.79
N TRP A 191 -27.63 4.07 -1.43
CA TRP A 191 -28.32 4.66 -2.57
C TRP A 191 -29.06 5.97 -2.24
N ASN A 192 -29.33 6.24 -0.96
CA ASN A 192 -29.97 7.48 -0.51
C ASN A 192 -28.95 8.53 -0.01
N GLU A 193 -27.66 8.25 -0.11
CA GLU A 193 -26.60 9.14 0.39
C GLU A 193 -26.27 10.26 -0.60
N THR A 194 -26.47 11.51 -0.19
CA THR A 194 -26.23 12.68 -1.04
C THR A 194 -24.76 12.85 -1.43
N TRP A 195 -23.81 12.41 -0.59
CA TRP A 195 -22.37 12.51 -0.86
C TRP A 195 -21.89 11.56 -1.97
N LEU A 196 -22.65 10.50 -2.27
CA LEU A 196 -22.34 9.54 -3.33
C LEU A 196 -23.22 9.72 -4.59
N ALA A 197 -24.30 10.50 -4.49
CA ALA A 197 -25.27 10.72 -5.56
C ALA A 197 -24.64 11.13 -6.91
N GLY A 198 -23.60 11.96 -6.88
CA GLY A 198 -22.89 12.39 -8.08
C GLY A 198 -22.14 11.28 -8.84
N PHE A 199 -21.99 10.09 -8.25
CA PHE A 199 -21.27 8.95 -8.81
C PHE A 199 -22.21 7.82 -9.29
N PHE A 200 -23.48 7.86 -8.89
CA PHE A 200 -24.45 6.84 -9.28
C PHE A 200 -24.67 6.77 -10.78
N TYR A 201 -24.89 5.56 -11.28
CA TYR A 201 -25.23 5.25 -12.68
C TYR A 201 -24.24 5.77 -13.72
N LYS A 202 -23.01 6.10 -13.29
CA LYS A 202 -21.89 6.44 -14.17
C LYS A 202 -20.96 5.22 -14.30
N PRO A 203 -20.45 4.94 -15.49
CA PRO A 203 -19.70 3.72 -15.75
C PRO A 203 -18.26 3.77 -15.19
N CYS A 204 -17.59 2.61 -15.22
CA CYS A 204 -16.15 2.48 -15.04
C CYS A 204 -15.65 2.92 -13.65
N ASN A 205 -14.85 3.98 -13.54
CA ASN A 205 -14.30 4.39 -12.23
C ASN A 205 -15.39 4.84 -11.26
N TYR A 206 -16.45 5.47 -11.76
CA TYR A 206 -17.57 5.88 -10.92
C TYR A 206 -18.32 4.67 -10.36
N GLU A 207 -18.60 3.68 -11.22
CA GLU A 207 -19.23 2.42 -10.83
C GLU A 207 -18.38 1.66 -9.82
N LEU A 208 -17.07 1.55 -10.06
CA LEU A 208 -16.13 0.91 -9.13
C LEU A 208 -16.16 1.61 -7.77
N PHE A 209 -16.18 2.94 -7.74
CA PHE A 209 -16.21 3.71 -6.50
C PHE A 209 -17.49 3.48 -5.68
N VAL A 210 -18.64 3.39 -6.34
CA VAL A 210 -19.93 3.05 -5.70
C VAL A 210 -19.90 1.61 -5.19
N LYS A 211 -19.44 0.68 -6.01
CA LYS A 211 -19.31 -0.73 -5.66
C LYS A 211 -18.40 -0.96 -4.45
N GLN A 212 -17.24 -0.33 -4.42
CA GLN A 212 -16.33 -0.38 -3.27
C GLN A 212 -17.02 0.13 -2.00
N SER A 213 -17.80 1.20 -2.11
CA SER A 213 -18.57 1.74 -0.98
C SER A 213 -19.62 0.74 -0.46
N LEU A 214 -20.35 0.06 -1.34
CA LEU A 214 -21.32 -0.99 -0.97
C LEU A 214 -20.63 -2.18 -0.29
N ASN A 215 -19.49 -2.61 -0.83
CA ASN A 215 -18.69 -3.69 -0.26
C ASN A 215 -18.15 -3.32 1.13
N MET A 216 -17.70 -2.07 1.30
CA MET A 216 -17.26 -1.56 2.61
C MET A 216 -18.40 -1.55 3.64
N GLU A 217 -19.64 -1.20 3.26
CA GLU A 217 -20.78 -1.25 4.19
C GLU A 217 -21.04 -2.66 4.70
N MET A 218 -21.03 -3.65 3.81
CA MET A 218 -21.16 -5.05 4.19
C MET A 218 -19.98 -5.52 5.05
N ALA A 219 -18.75 -5.07 4.72
CA ALA A 219 -17.56 -5.42 5.48
C ALA A 219 -17.59 -4.89 6.91
N ILE A 220 -18.22 -3.74 7.18
CA ILE A 220 -18.42 -3.24 8.54
C ILE A 220 -19.22 -4.25 9.37
N VAL A 221 -20.30 -4.80 8.82
CA VAL A 221 -21.13 -5.82 9.50
C VAL A 221 -20.30 -7.08 9.77
N MET A 222 -19.61 -7.59 8.75
CA MET A 222 -18.76 -8.77 8.91
C MET A 222 -17.61 -8.57 9.90
N ALA A 223 -17.03 -7.37 9.94
CA ALA A 223 -15.96 -7.01 10.88
C ALA A 223 -16.49 -6.96 12.32
N ARG A 224 -17.69 -6.40 12.53
CA ARG A 224 -18.37 -6.39 13.83
C ARG A 224 -18.66 -7.81 14.32
N ASP A 225 -19.24 -8.65 13.47
CA ASP A 225 -19.56 -10.05 13.81
C ASP A 225 -18.31 -10.86 14.15
N ALA A 226 -17.19 -10.58 13.48
CA ALA A 226 -15.90 -11.22 13.75
C ALA A 226 -15.15 -10.63 14.96
N GLY A 227 -15.70 -9.60 15.63
CA GLY A 227 -15.07 -8.95 16.77
C GLY A 227 -13.76 -8.24 16.43
N MET A 228 -13.69 -7.62 15.24
CA MET A 228 -12.55 -6.81 14.82
C MET A 228 -12.58 -5.44 15.52
N GLU A 229 -11.39 -4.88 15.78
CA GLU A 229 -11.25 -3.56 16.41
C GLU A 229 -11.02 -2.46 15.36
N TRP A 230 -10.31 -2.78 14.28
CA TRP A 230 -10.01 -1.85 13.18
C TRP A 230 -10.36 -2.44 11.82
N ILE A 231 -10.91 -1.59 10.94
CA ILE A 231 -11.15 -1.90 9.53
C ILE A 231 -10.45 -0.89 8.61
N ILE A 232 -9.88 -1.39 7.51
CA ILE A 232 -9.20 -0.60 6.49
C ILE A 232 -9.69 -1.06 5.12
N HIS A 233 -10.02 -0.13 4.23
CA HIS A 233 -10.20 -0.44 2.81
C HIS A 233 -8.88 -0.20 2.08
N LEU A 234 -8.41 -1.20 1.34
CA LEU A 234 -7.17 -1.12 0.56
C LEU A 234 -7.37 -1.79 -0.80
N ASP A 235 -6.85 -1.15 -1.84
CA ASP A 235 -6.80 -1.74 -3.18
C ASP A 235 -5.63 -2.73 -3.28
N THR A 236 -5.72 -3.72 -4.18
CA THR A 236 -4.68 -4.76 -4.31
C THR A 236 -3.38 -4.25 -4.93
N ASP A 237 -3.31 -2.98 -5.31
CA ASP A 237 -2.10 -2.24 -5.71
C ASP A 237 -1.57 -1.32 -4.59
N GLU A 238 -2.05 -1.49 -3.35
CA GLU A 238 -1.65 -0.65 -2.21
C GLU A 238 -1.10 -1.47 -1.05
N LEU A 239 0.00 -1.01 -0.44
CA LEU A 239 0.59 -1.62 0.76
C LEU A 239 0.65 -0.61 1.90
N LEU A 240 0.25 -1.01 3.11
CA LEU A 240 0.50 -0.18 4.30
C LEU A 240 1.97 -0.19 4.68
N HIS A 241 2.54 0.97 4.97
CA HIS A 241 3.91 1.18 5.42
C HIS A 241 3.88 1.71 6.87
N PRO A 242 3.93 0.83 7.89
CA PRO A 242 3.86 1.22 9.31
C PRO A 242 5.20 1.77 9.83
N ALA A 243 5.78 2.73 9.11
CA ALA A 243 6.96 3.47 9.56
C ALA A 243 6.71 4.17 10.91
N GLY A 244 7.79 4.40 11.65
CA GLY A 244 7.75 4.97 13.00
C GLY A 244 7.54 3.93 14.11
N THR A 245 7.36 2.65 13.78
CA THR A 245 7.28 1.57 14.78
C THR A 245 8.58 0.77 14.86
N ARG A 246 8.98 0.36 16.07
CA ARG A 246 10.23 -0.39 16.31
C ARG A 246 10.30 -1.73 15.56
N GLU A 247 9.15 -2.37 15.35
CA GLU A 247 9.06 -3.72 14.76
C GLU A 247 8.39 -3.73 13.38
N TYR A 248 8.22 -2.57 12.74
CA TYR A 248 7.49 -2.45 11.47
C TYR A 248 6.10 -3.10 11.54
N SER A 249 5.36 -2.77 12.60
CA SER A 249 4.12 -3.44 13.00
C SER A 249 2.93 -2.47 12.94
N LEU A 250 1.95 -2.79 12.09
CA LEU A 250 0.69 -2.06 12.02
C LEU A 250 -0.11 -2.22 13.32
N ARG A 251 0.03 -3.37 13.99
CA ARG A 251 -0.66 -3.63 15.26
C ARG A 251 -0.12 -2.73 16.37
N GLN A 252 1.20 -2.60 16.49
CA GLN A 252 1.80 -1.67 17.44
C GLN A 252 1.33 -0.24 17.15
N LEU A 253 1.40 0.17 15.89
CA LEU A 253 0.97 1.50 15.44
C LEU A 253 -0.48 1.81 15.86
N LEU A 254 -1.42 0.89 15.63
CA LEU A 254 -2.83 1.08 15.96
C LEU A 254 -3.15 0.86 17.44
N SER A 255 -2.29 0.16 18.19
CA SER A 255 -2.40 0.02 19.64
C SER A 255 -2.04 1.32 20.37
N ASP A 256 -1.10 2.09 19.82
CA ASP A 256 -0.66 3.36 20.39
C ASP A 256 -1.65 4.51 20.12
N VAL A 257 -2.65 4.28 19.27
CA VAL A 257 -3.70 5.27 18.96
C VAL A 257 -4.63 5.45 20.17
N PRO A 258 -4.81 6.71 20.66
CA PRO A 258 -5.70 6.99 21.78
C PRO A 258 -7.13 6.46 21.60
N GLY A 259 -7.78 6.09 22.69
CA GLY A 259 -9.13 5.50 22.66
C GLY A 259 -10.23 6.45 22.16
N ASN A 260 -10.02 7.77 22.25
CA ASN A 260 -10.94 8.78 21.75
C ASN A 260 -10.80 9.07 20.24
N VAL A 261 -9.82 8.47 19.56
CA VAL A 261 -9.61 8.61 18.12
C VAL A 261 -10.41 7.54 17.40
N ASP A 262 -11.29 7.97 16.50
CA ASP A 262 -12.18 7.09 15.74
C ASP A 262 -11.52 6.58 14.45
N MET A 263 -10.68 7.41 13.83
CA MET A 263 -10.10 7.15 12.52
C MET A 263 -8.65 7.64 12.43
N VAL A 264 -7.85 6.92 11.67
CA VAL A 264 -6.43 7.20 11.47
C VAL A 264 -6.15 7.24 9.97
N VAL A 265 -5.64 8.35 9.48
CA VAL A 265 -5.27 8.56 8.08
C VAL A 265 -3.81 8.20 7.86
N PHE A 266 -3.56 7.38 6.84
CA PHE A 266 -2.28 7.07 6.24
C PHE A 266 -2.14 7.90 4.96
N PRO A 267 -1.31 8.96 4.95
CA PRO A 267 -1.02 9.69 3.72
C PRO A 267 -0.41 8.76 2.66
N ASN A 268 -0.73 8.98 1.38
CA ASN A 268 -0.25 8.09 0.32
C ASN A 268 1.08 8.54 -0.27
N TYR A 269 1.96 7.58 -0.53
CA TYR A 269 3.13 7.77 -1.38
C TYR A 269 2.91 7.04 -2.70
N GLU A 270 3.12 7.73 -3.82
CA GLU A 270 2.86 7.20 -5.16
C GLU A 270 4.13 6.60 -5.75
N SER A 271 4.04 5.39 -6.29
CA SER A 271 5.16 4.72 -6.95
C SER A 271 5.74 5.58 -8.07
N SER A 272 7.06 5.74 -8.06
CA SER A 272 7.82 6.46 -9.08
C SER A 272 8.72 5.45 -9.78
N VAL A 273 8.19 4.79 -10.82
CA VAL A 273 8.90 3.69 -11.48
C VAL A 273 10.10 4.17 -12.29
N GLU A 274 11.23 3.50 -12.17
CA GLU A 274 12.49 3.88 -12.83
C GLU A 274 12.70 3.14 -14.16
N ARG A 275 11.90 2.10 -14.42
CA ARG A 275 11.94 1.28 -15.64
C ARG A 275 10.53 1.05 -16.17
N ASP A 276 10.45 0.63 -17.43
CA ASP A 276 9.19 0.35 -18.13
C ASP A 276 8.85 -1.14 -18.29
N ASP A 277 9.75 -2.02 -17.89
CA ASP A 277 9.66 -3.47 -18.06
C ASP A 277 9.19 -4.21 -16.80
N ILE A 278 8.76 -3.49 -15.76
CA ILE A 278 8.31 -4.01 -14.46
C ILE A 278 7.27 -5.12 -14.62
N LYS A 279 7.48 -6.25 -13.94
CA LYS A 279 6.57 -7.41 -13.92
C LYS A 279 5.94 -7.62 -12.54
N GLU A 280 6.70 -7.36 -11.49
CA GLU A 280 6.36 -7.66 -10.09
C GLU A 280 6.56 -6.42 -9.21
N PRO A 281 5.57 -5.50 -9.19
CA PRO A 281 5.74 -4.15 -8.63
C PRO A 281 6.22 -4.14 -7.19
N PHE A 282 5.69 -5.03 -6.35
CA PHE A 282 6.06 -5.08 -4.93
C PHE A 282 7.49 -5.58 -4.68
N SER A 283 8.13 -6.25 -5.65
CA SER A 283 9.51 -6.73 -5.54
C SER A 283 10.49 -5.90 -6.37
N GLU A 284 10.01 -5.07 -7.29
CA GLU A 284 10.86 -4.32 -8.23
C GLU A 284 10.82 -2.80 -8.01
N VAL A 285 9.73 -2.25 -7.46
CA VAL A 285 9.55 -0.80 -7.30
C VAL A 285 9.82 -0.41 -5.85
N SER A 286 10.83 0.43 -5.65
CA SER A 286 11.21 0.96 -4.32
C SER A 286 11.09 2.47 -4.21
N MET A 287 11.12 3.23 -5.31
CA MET A 287 11.06 4.69 -5.27
C MET A 287 9.60 5.17 -5.23
N PHE A 288 9.32 6.10 -4.32
CA PHE A 288 8.00 6.70 -4.15
C PHE A 288 8.09 8.22 -4.03
N LYS A 289 7.08 8.92 -4.55
CA LYS A 289 6.85 10.35 -4.35
C LYS A 289 6.01 10.52 -3.09
N LYS A 290 6.55 11.24 -2.10
CA LYS A 290 5.91 11.44 -0.78
C LYS A 290 4.69 12.35 -0.88
N ASN A 291 3.74 12.10 0.02
CA ASN A 291 2.61 12.99 0.25
C ASN A 291 3.10 14.36 0.72
N TYR A 292 2.41 15.43 0.30
CA TYR A 292 2.70 16.79 0.73
C TYR A 292 2.50 16.99 2.23
N ASP A 293 1.69 16.17 2.90
CA ASP A 293 1.55 16.16 4.35
C ASP A 293 2.86 15.78 5.07
N HIS A 294 3.74 15.01 4.42
CA HIS A 294 5.03 14.55 4.97
C HIS A 294 6.22 15.32 4.40
N LEU A 295 5.97 16.53 3.90
CA LEU A 295 6.96 17.43 3.32
C LEU A 295 6.84 18.82 3.95
N PRO A 296 7.95 19.54 4.18
CA PRO A 296 7.90 20.96 4.45
C PRO A 296 7.19 21.70 3.30
N LYS A 297 6.36 22.70 3.63
CA LYS A 297 5.55 23.42 2.63
C LYS A 297 6.40 24.05 1.54
N GLU A 298 7.56 24.56 1.91
CA GLU A 298 8.54 25.26 1.10
C GLU A 298 9.19 24.29 0.10
N VAL A 299 9.45 23.07 0.54
CA VAL A 299 9.95 21.98 -0.32
C VAL A 299 8.88 21.57 -1.32
N TYR A 300 7.63 21.39 -0.85
CA TYR A 300 6.51 21.03 -1.71
C TYR A 300 6.24 22.09 -2.79
N PHE A 301 5.97 23.34 -2.40
CA PHE A 301 5.64 24.40 -3.35
C PHE A 301 6.83 24.77 -4.24
N GLY A 302 8.05 24.80 -3.70
CA GLY A 302 9.26 25.16 -4.44
C GLY A 302 9.65 24.17 -5.55
N ASN A 303 9.18 22.92 -5.48
CA ASN A 303 9.50 21.87 -6.46
C ASN A 303 8.24 21.31 -7.15
N TYR A 304 7.06 21.90 -6.93
CA TYR A 304 5.78 21.36 -7.41
C TYR A 304 5.80 21.09 -8.91
N LYS A 305 6.21 22.07 -9.72
CA LYS A 305 6.24 21.97 -11.19
C LYS A 305 7.13 20.83 -11.68
N GLU A 306 8.26 20.61 -11.03
CA GLU A 306 9.20 19.54 -11.39
C GLU A 306 8.69 18.18 -10.94
N ALA A 307 8.09 18.09 -9.75
CA ALA A 307 7.54 16.86 -9.19
C ALA A 307 6.25 16.39 -9.90
N THR A 308 5.49 17.29 -10.52
CA THR A 308 4.30 16.94 -11.32
C THR A 308 4.64 16.48 -12.73
N ARG A 309 5.79 16.88 -13.29
CA ARG A 309 6.20 16.54 -14.65
C ARG A 309 5.12 16.83 -15.71
N GLY A 310 4.39 17.92 -15.54
CA GLY A 310 3.29 18.31 -16.43
C GLY A 310 1.95 17.64 -16.15
N ASN A 311 1.86 16.73 -15.17
CA ASN A 311 0.59 16.22 -14.68
C ASN A 311 -0.22 17.36 -14.02
N PRO A 312 -1.54 17.47 -14.28
CA PRO A 312 -2.38 18.53 -13.71
C PRO A 312 -2.45 18.50 -12.18
N ASN A 313 -2.26 17.33 -11.58
CA ASN A 313 -2.24 17.12 -10.14
C ASN A 313 -0.83 16.75 -9.66
N TYR A 314 -0.59 16.87 -8.35
CA TYR A 314 0.69 16.44 -7.78
C TYR A 314 0.95 14.94 -7.95
N PHE A 315 -0.11 14.13 -7.81
CA PHE A 315 -0.10 12.67 -8.04
C PHE A 315 -0.87 12.32 -9.32
N LEU A 316 -0.55 11.19 -9.94
CA LEU A 316 -1.30 10.64 -11.06
C LEU A 316 -2.71 10.23 -10.64
N THR A 317 -2.83 9.67 -9.44
CA THR A 317 -4.10 9.21 -8.87
C THR A 317 -4.61 10.14 -7.77
N TYR A 318 -4.81 9.62 -6.56
CA TYR A 318 -5.34 10.37 -5.43
C TYR A 318 -4.20 10.86 -4.52
N GLY A 319 -4.47 11.92 -3.77
CA GLY A 319 -3.52 12.50 -2.80
C GLY A 319 -4.05 12.57 -1.38
N ASN A 320 -5.23 11.99 -1.12
CA ASN A 320 -5.90 12.02 0.17
C ASN A 320 -5.55 10.84 1.08
N GLY A 321 -4.68 9.91 0.69
CA GLY A 321 -4.36 8.75 1.54
C GLY A 321 -5.53 7.77 1.75
N LYS A 322 -5.32 6.77 2.62
CA LYS A 322 -6.34 5.82 3.09
C LYS A 322 -6.53 5.97 4.59
N SER A 323 -7.61 5.46 5.14
CA SER A 323 -7.84 5.49 6.59
C SER A 323 -8.21 4.14 7.17
N ALA A 324 -7.73 3.88 8.39
CA ALA A 324 -8.29 2.89 9.28
C ALA A 324 -9.39 3.53 10.13
N ALA A 325 -10.45 2.78 10.44
CA ALA A 325 -11.49 3.19 11.37
C ALA A 325 -11.72 2.14 12.45
N ARG A 326 -12.04 2.58 13.67
CA ARG A 326 -12.50 1.70 14.73
C ARG A 326 -13.88 1.14 14.37
N ILE A 327 -14.07 -0.15 14.63
CA ILE A 327 -15.41 -0.75 14.56
C ILE A 327 -16.24 -0.21 15.71
N GLN A 328 -17.32 0.49 15.38
CA GLN A 328 -18.25 1.08 16.33
C GLN A 328 -19.65 1.17 15.72
N ASP A 329 -20.63 1.54 16.54
CA ASP A 329 -21.99 1.77 16.08
C ASP A 329 -22.05 2.93 15.10
N HIS A 330 -22.95 2.80 14.11
CA HIS A 330 -23.18 3.80 13.08
C HIS A 330 -21.98 4.13 12.18
N LEU A 331 -20.89 3.36 12.23
CA LEU A 331 -19.79 3.43 11.26
C LEU A 331 -20.33 3.24 9.85
N ARG A 332 -19.79 4.02 8.91
CA ARG A 332 -20.17 3.99 7.49
C ARG A 332 -18.99 4.25 6.56
N PRO A 333 -19.07 3.79 5.30
CA PRO A 333 -18.14 4.21 4.26
C PRO A 333 -18.30 5.71 3.93
N ASN A 334 -17.23 6.34 3.44
CA ASN A 334 -17.25 7.68 2.89
C ASN A 334 -16.39 7.72 1.61
N GLY A 335 -16.75 6.85 0.68
CA GLY A 335 -15.92 6.49 -0.47
C GLY A 335 -14.80 5.52 -0.09
N ALA A 336 -14.09 5.02 -1.11
CA ALA A 336 -13.06 3.98 -0.96
C ALA A 336 -11.84 4.38 -0.11
N HIS A 337 -11.71 5.66 0.27
CA HIS A 337 -10.51 6.21 0.92
C HIS A 337 -10.75 6.65 2.37
N ARG A 338 -12.02 6.76 2.79
CA ARG A 338 -12.42 7.30 4.09
C ARG A 338 -13.61 6.59 4.69
N TRP A 339 -13.75 6.76 6.00
CA TRP A 339 -14.92 6.34 6.77
C TRP A 339 -15.63 7.56 7.34
N HIS A 340 -16.84 7.35 7.84
CA HIS A 340 -17.60 8.36 8.57
C HIS A 340 -18.53 7.69 9.58
N ASN A 341 -19.32 8.48 10.31
CA ASN A 341 -20.32 7.96 11.24
C ASN A 341 -21.65 8.72 11.05
N TYR A 342 -22.78 8.03 11.14
CA TYR A 342 -24.10 8.67 10.98
C TYR A 342 -24.51 9.57 12.14
N MET A 343 -23.99 9.32 13.34
CA MET A 343 -24.44 9.96 14.58
C MET A 343 -23.46 11.01 15.11
N LYS A 344 -22.23 11.02 14.63
CA LYS A 344 -21.19 11.98 15.06
C LYS A 344 -20.18 12.28 13.96
N THR A 345 -19.53 13.42 14.06
CA THR A 345 -18.28 13.67 13.33
C THR A 345 -17.17 12.83 13.97
N PRO A 346 -16.51 11.91 13.24
CA PRO A 346 -15.48 11.09 13.85
C PRO A 346 -14.24 11.92 14.18
N ASN A 347 -13.58 11.60 15.29
CA ASN A 347 -12.28 12.17 15.64
C ASN A 347 -11.18 11.52 14.78
N GLU A 348 -10.70 12.25 13.77
CA GLU A 348 -9.69 11.81 12.82
C GLU A 348 -8.31 12.39 13.16
N ILE A 349 -7.29 11.53 13.15
CA ILE A 349 -5.88 11.95 13.18
C ILE A 349 -5.17 11.51 11.90
N LYS A 350 -4.09 12.19 11.55
CA LYS A 350 -3.19 11.83 10.45
C LYS A 350 -1.87 11.36 11.03
N LEU A 351 -1.31 10.29 10.49
CA LEU A 351 0.00 9.79 10.89
C LEU A 351 1.09 10.59 10.20
N ASP A 352 2.19 10.85 10.90
CA ASP A 352 3.29 11.69 10.40
C ASP A 352 4.38 10.90 9.65
N GLU A 353 4.47 9.59 9.89
CA GLU A 353 5.50 8.72 9.31
C GLU A 353 4.90 7.58 8.49
N ALA A 354 3.93 6.87 9.07
CA ALA A 354 3.28 5.75 8.41
C ALA A 354 2.43 6.22 7.22
N ALA A 355 2.44 5.43 6.15
CA ALA A 355 1.86 5.79 4.88
C ALA A 355 1.16 4.60 4.22
N VAL A 356 0.39 4.87 3.17
CA VAL A 356 -0.03 3.86 2.20
C VAL A 356 0.83 4.02 0.94
N LEU A 357 1.48 2.96 0.50
CA LEU A 357 2.27 2.92 -0.72
C LEU A 357 1.34 2.53 -1.86
N HIS A 358 1.06 3.46 -2.78
CA HIS A 358 0.21 3.21 -3.93
C HIS A 358 1.06 2.89 -5.15
N TYR A 359 1.01 1.63 -5.59
CA TYR A 359 1.67 1.15 -6.80
C TYR A 359 0.76 1.39 -8.01
N THR A 360 0.63 2.67 -8.40
CA THR A 360 -0.21 3.06 -9.53
C THR A 360 0.55 3.05 -10.85
N TYR A 361 -0.04 2.42 -11.87
CA TYR A 361 0.55 2.21 -13.19
C TYR A 361 2.01 1.69 -13.18
N PRO A 362 2.43 0.77 -12.29
CA PRO A 362 3.81 0.31 -12.26
C PRO A 362 4.18 -0.54 -13.47
N LYS A 363 3.21 -1.22 -14.11
CA LYS A 363 3.44 -2.05 -15.30
C LYS A 363 2.95 -1.31 -16.54
N PHE A 364 3.66 -1.48 -17.65
CA PHE A 364 3.18 -1.03 -18.95
C PHE A 364 1.79 -1.62 -19.31
N SER A 365 1.55 -2.88 -18.93
CA SER A 365 0.26 -3.56 -19.10
C SER A 365 -0.90 -2.96 -18.29
N ASP A 366 -0.64 -2.06 -17.35
CA ASP A 366 -1.69 -1.44 -16.55
C ASP A 366 -2.53 -0.45 -17.38
N LEU A 367 -1.96 0.12 -18.44
CA LEU A 367 -2.68 0.97 -19.39
C LEU A 367 -3.80 0.16 -20.09
N THR A 368 -3.46 -1.00 -20.63
CA THR A 368 -4.41 -1.87 -21.34
C THR A 368 -5.37 -2.57 -20.38
N SER A 369 -4.90 -3.04 -19.22
CA SER A 369 -5.77 -3.72 -18.25
C SER A 369 -6.84 -2.80 -17.65
N ARG A 370 -6.55 -1.49 -17.51
CA ARG A 370 -7.54 -0.49 -17.08
C ARG A 370 -8.51 -0.14 -18.20
N ARG A 371 -8.04 -0.04 -19.45
CA ARG A 371 -8.89 0.13 -20.63
C ARG A 371 -9.93 -0.99 -20.75
N ASP A 372 -9.50 -2.24 -20.66
CA ASP A 372 -10.35 -3.41 -20.92
C ASP A 372 -11.49 -3.59 -19.90
N ARG A 373 -11.42 -2.87 -18.77
CA ARG A 373 -12.48 -2.83 -17.75
C ARG A 373 -13.57 -1.80 -18.02
N CYS A 374 -13.45 -1.01 -19.08
CA CYS A 374 -14.31 0.15 -19.32
C CYS A 374 -14.84 0.18 -20.76
N GLY A 375 -16.16 0.19 -20.92
CA GLY A 375 -16.83 0.22 -22.22
C GLY A 375 -17.02 1.61 -22.83
N CYS A 376 -16.24 2.61 -22.43
CA CYS A 376 -16.42 3.98 -22.90
C CYS A 376 -15.75 4.24 -24.25
N LYS A 377 -16.26 5.23 -24.99
CA LYS A 377 -15.64 5.65 -26.25
C LYS A 377 -14.38 6.46 -25.94
N PRO A 378 -13.29 6.28 -26.68
CA PRO A 378 -12.04 7.00 -26.42
C PRO A 378 -12.05 8.43 -27.01
N THR A 379 -13.07 9.22 -26.67
CA THR A 379 -13.16 10.65 -27.05
C THR A 379 -13.05 11.52 -25.81
N LYS A 380 -12.53 12.74 -25.96
CA LYS A 380 -12.29 13.67 -24.83
C LYS A 380 -13.55 13.97 -24.03
N GLU A 381 -14.71 13.97 -24.67
CA GLU A 381 -16.02 14.22 -24.06
C GLU A 381 -16.54 12.97 -23.36
N ASP A 382 -16.45 11.80 -24.00
CA ASP A 382 -17.04 10.57 -23.47
C ASP A 382 -16.27 10.07 -22.24
N VAL A 383 -14.94 10.13 -22.24
CA VAL A 383 -14.13 9.69 -21.10
C VAL A 383 -14.37 10.49 -19.82
N LYS A 384 -14.87 11.73 -19.92
CA LYS A 384 -15.23 12.56 -18.75
C LYS A 384 -16.36 11.96 -17.93
N ARG A 385 -17.24 11.16 -18.54
CA ARG A 385 -18.33 10.48 -17.83
C ARG A 385 -17.88 9.18 -17.15
N CYS A 386 -16.68 8.69 -17.48
CA CYS A 386 -16.18 7.37 -17.07
C CYS A 386 -15.02 7.45 -16.08
N PHE A 387 -14.22 8.52 -16.15
CA PHE A 387 -13.02 8.71 -15.33
C PHE A 387 -13.05 10.05 -14.61
N MET A 388 -12.78 10.01 -13.30
CA MET A 388 -12.72 11.19 -12.44
C MET A 388 -11.46 12.02 -12.72
N LEU A 389 -10.33 11.35 -12.93
CA LEU A 389 -9.02 11.99 -13.06
C LEU A 389 -8.65 12.20 -14.52
N GLU A 390 -8.00 13.32 -14.80
CA GLU A 390 -7.52 13.66 -16.13
C GLU A 390 -6.45 12.68 -16.63
N PHE A 391 -5.59 12.21 -15.74
CA PHE A 391 -4.58 11.20 -16.07
C PHE A 391 -5.22 9.89 -16.55
N ASP A 392 -6.22 9.36 -15.82
CA ASP A 392 -6.92 8.14 -16.21
C ASP A 392 -7.61 8.28 -17.58
N ARG A 393 -8.13 9.48 -17.90
CA ARG A 393 -8.70 9.78 -19.23
C ARG A 393 -7.63 9.71 -20.33
N ALA A 394 -6.48 10.32 -20.11
CA ALA A 394 -5.37 10.30 -21.06
C ALA A 394 -4.84 8.88 -21.25
N ALA A 395 -4.64 8.15 -20.15
CA ALA A 395 -4.23 6.74 -20.14
C ALA A 395 -5.23 5.84 -20.90
N PHE A 396 -6.54 6.06 -20.73
CA PHE A 396 -7.56 5.33 -21.46
C PHE A 396 -7.53 5.61 -22.97
N ILE A 397 -7.41 6.89 -23.35
CA ILE A 397 -7.35 7.29 -24.77
C ILE A 397 -6.13 6.69 -25.44
N ILE A 398 -4.93 6.90 -24.88
CA ILE A 398 -3.69 6.37 -25.49
C ILE A 398 -3.74 4.85 -25.63
N ALA A 399 -4.23 4.14 -24.61
CA ALA A 399 -4.38 2.69 -24.66
C ALA A 399 -5.41 2.22 -25.69
N SER A 400 -6.36 3.06 -26.07
CA SER A 400 -7.45 2.70 -26.99
C SER A 400 -7.17 3.07 -28.44
N THR A 401 -6.35 4.10 -28.69
CA THR A 401 -6.21 4.70 -30.04
C THR A 401 -4.81 4.60 -30.64
N ALA A 402 -3.78 4.42 -29.83
CA ALA A 402 -2.39 4.47 -30.29
C ALA A 402 -1.82 3.07 -30.58
N THR A 403 -0.71 3.01 -31.32
CA THR A 403 0.08 1.77 -31.45
C THR A 403 0.79 1.42 -30.15
N GLU A 404 1.31 0.20 -30.04
CA GLU A 404 2.05 -0.23 -28.85
C GLU A 404 3.31 0.63 -28.62
N GLU A 405 4.02 1.00 -29.69
CA GLU A 405 5.22 1.84 -29.62
C GLU A 405 4.90 3.27 -29.18
N GLU A 406 3.80 3.83 -29.68
CA GLU A 406 3.31 5.15 -29.28
C GLU A 406 2.86 5.15 -27.82
N MET A 407 2.12 4.13 -27.41
CA MET A 407 1.70 3.93 -26.02
C MET A 407 2.92 3.76 -25.10
N LEU A 408 3.95 3.02 -25.52
CA LEU A 408 5.19 2.85 -24.75
C LEU A 408 5.96 4.16 -24.60
N ARG A 409 6.05 4.95 -25.67
CA ARG A 409 6.64 6.29 -25.61
C ARG A 409 5.90 7.18 -24.62
N TRP A 410 4.57 7.19 -24.70
CA TRP A 410 3.72 7.94 -23.78
C TRP A 410 3.92 7.50 -22.32
N TYR A 411 3.96 6.19 -22.08
CA TYR A 411 4.22 5.61 -20.76
C TYR A 411 5.57 6.03 -20.18
N ARG A 412 6.64 5.97 -21.00
CA ARG A 412 7.99 6.44 -20.59
C ARG A 412 8.01 7.92 -20.24
N GLU A 413 7.29 8.74 -20.99
CA GLU A 413 7.24 10.19 -20.79
C GLU A 413 6.47 10.59 -19.53
N HIS A 414 5.35 9.93 -19.25
CA HIS A 414 4.39 10.36 -18.22
C HIS A 414 4.50 9.59 -16.90
N ILE A 415 4.97 8.34 -16.92
CA ILE A 415 4.96 7.45 -15.75
C ILE A 415 6.40 7.12 -15.32
N VAL A 416 7.29 6.80 -16.26
CA VAL A 416 8.65 6.35 -15.93
C VAL A 416 9.55 7.54 -15.62
N TRP A 417 10.26 7.48 -14.49
CA TRP A 417 11.20 8.50 -14.02
C TRP A 417 12.59 8.29 -14.62
N THR A 418 12.73 8.61 -15.91
CA THR A 418 13.97 8.38 -16.69
C THR A 418 15.06 9.43 -16.46
N ASP A 419 14.72 10.64 -16.02
CA ASP A 419 15.66 11.73 -15.75
C ASP A 419 16.36 11.55 -14.40
N LYS A 420 17.56 10.97 -14.43
CA LYS A 420 18.35 10.67 -13.23
C LYS A 420 18.79 11.93 -12.46
N GLU A 421 19.01 13.06 -13.14
CA GLU A 421 19.44 14.29 -12.49
C GLU A 421 18.28 14.92 -11.71
N LEU A 422 17.10 14.96 -12.32
CA LEU A 422 15.88 15.39 -11.65
C LEU A 422 15.54 14.46 -10.48
N ASN A 423 15.61 13.14 -10.68
CA ASN A 423 15.34 12.17 -9.61
C ASN A 423 16.26 12.42 -8.42
N LEU A 424 17.57 12.56 -8.66
CA LEU A 424 18.55 12.83 -7.62
C LEU A 424 18.29 14.16 -6.90
N LYS A 425 17.90 15.20 -7.65
CA LYS A 425 17.51 16.50 -7.07
C LYS A 425 16.32 16.35 -6.13
N LEU A 426 15.24 15.71 -6.58
CA LEU A 426 14.02 15.52 -5.78
C LEU A 426 14.25 14.58 -4.58
N SER A 427 15.09 13.56 -4.73
CA SER A 427 15.50 12.66 -3.63
C SER A 427 16.30 13.41 -2.56
N ARG A 428 17.25 14.27 -2.94
CA ARG A 428 17.98 15.13 -1.99
C ARG A 428 17.07 16.11 -1.25
N LYS A 429 15.93 16.47 -1.84
CA LYS A 429 14.91 17.31 -1.20
C LYS A 429 13.89 16.51 -0.38
N GLY A 430 13.98 15.17 -0.40
CA GLY A 430 13.06 14.28 0.32
C GLY A 430 11.69 14.10 -0.34
N ILE A 431 11.49 14.60 -1.56
CA ILE A 431 10.23 14.44 -2.32
C ILE A 431 10.11 13.02 -2.85
N LEU A 432 11.19 12.52 -3.44
CA LEU A 432 11.32 11.12 -3.81
C LEU A 432 12.08 10.40 -2.69
N THR A 433 11.64 9.18 -2.36
CA THR A 433 12.29 8.36 -1.34
C THR A 433 12.25 6.90 -1.75
N HIS A 434 13.31 6.16 -1.44
CA HIS A 434 13.30 4.71 -1.59
C HIS A 434 12.80 4.04 -0.31
N ILE A 435 11.89 3.08 -0.46
CA ILE A 435 11.33 2.27 0.62
C ILE A 435 11.48 0.80 0.22
N TYR A 436 12.35 0.08 0.92
CA TYR A 436 12.70 -1.31 0.60
C TYR A 436 12.01 -2.34 1.50
N ALA A 437 11.41 -1.93 2.62
CA ALA A 437 10.85 -2.88 3.58
C ALA A 437 9.81 -3.84 2.98
N PRO A 438 8.83 -3.40 2.16
CA PRO A 438 7.90 -4.33 1.50
C PRO A 438 8.58 -5.30 0.55
N MET A 439 9.58 -4.82 -0.20
CA MET A 439 10.36 -5.62 -1.14
C MET A 439 11.10 -6.74 -0.42
N VAL A 440 11.78 -6.44 0.69
CA VAL A 440 12.49 -7.44 1.50
C VAL A 440 11.53 -8.46 2.11
N ILE A 441 10.39 -8.01 2.65
CA ILE A 441 9.35 -8.90 3.22
C ILE A 441 8.82 -9.87 2.16
N ILE A 442 8.44 -9.35 0.99
CA ILE A 442 7.82 -10.14 -0.07
C ILE A 442 8.83 -11.09 -0.70
N GLN A 443 10.07 -10.67 -0.87
CA GLN A 443 11.15 -11.52 -1.34
C GLN A 443 11.38 -12.68 -0.36
N GLY A 444 11.47 -12.40 0.95
CA GLY A 444 11.61 -13.44 1.97
C GLY A 444 10.45 -14.45 1.98
N LEU A 445 9.21 -13.98 1.80
CA LEU A 445 8.02 -14.85 1.69
C LEU A 445 8.03 -15.74 0.43
N ARG A 446 8.68 -15.29 -0.64
CA ARG A 446 8.83 -16.07 -1.88
C ARG A 446 9.92 -17.11 -1.75
N GLU A 447 11.10 -16.71 -1.29
CA GLU A 447 12.27 -17.58 -1.10
C GLU A 447 11.98 -18.71 -0.12
N SER A 448 11.12 -18.47 0.86
CA SER A 448 10.68 -19.49 1.80
C SER A 448 9.71 -20.53 1.26
N GLY A 449 9.19 -20.32 0.05
CA GLY A 449 8.18 -21.17 -0.56
C GLY A 449 6.81 -21.10 0.12
N VAL A 450 6.53 -20.12 1.00
CA VAL A 450 5.21 -20.00 1.64
C VAL A 450 4.11 -19.77 0.59
N LEU A 451 4.37 -18.89 -0.38
CA LEU A 451 3.38 -18.58 -1.42
C LEU A 451 3.13 -19.79 -2.33
N SER A 452 4.19 -20.49 -2.75
CA SER A 452 4.07 -21.67 -3.64
C SER A 452 3.45 -22.86 -2.92
N SER A 453 3.83 -23.12 -1.67
CA SER A 453 3.30 -24.21 -0.85
C SER A 453 1.78 -24.12 -0.69
N ILE A 454 1.24 -22.92 -0.52
CA ILE A 454 -0.21 -22.70 -0.41
C ILE A 454 -0.93 -23.03 -1.71
N VAL A 455 -0.39 -22.58 -2.85
CA VAL A 455 -0.94 -22.91 -4.17
C VAL A 455 -0.93 -24.43 -4.38
N THR A 456 0.21 -25.08 -4.15
CA THR A 456 0.32 -26.54 -4.28
C THR A 456 -0.62 -27.29 -3.35
N SER A 457 -0.72 -26.88 -2.08
CA SER A 457 -1.57 -27.51 -1.08
C SER A 457 -3.06 -27.37 -1.42
N ALA A 458 -3.48 -26.21 -1.90
CA ALA A 458 -4.86 -25.98 -2.33
C ALA A 458 -5.23 -26.81 -3.57
N MET A 459 -4.32 -26.93 -4.53
CA MET A 459 -4.51 -27.75 -5.73
C MET A 459 -4.56 -29.25 -5.39
N GLN A 460 -3.71 -29.74 -4.49
CA GLN A 460 -3.73 -31.13 -4.03
C GLN A 460 -5.03 -31.49 -3.29
N LYS A 461 -5.52 -30.60 -2.41
CA LYS A 461 -6.83 -30.78 -1.74
C LYS A 461 -7.99 -30.82 -2.73
N SER A 462 -7.88 -30.14 -3.88
CA SER A 462 -8.85 -30.28 -4.98
C SER A 462 -8.88 -31.69 -5.50
N LEU A 463 -7.73 -32.17 -5.95
CA LEU A 463 -7.60 -33.46 -6.59
C LEU A 463 -8.05 -34.59 -5.66
N SER A 464 -7.74 -34.50 -4.37
CA SER A 464 -8.24 -35.48 -3.39
C SER A 464 -9.76 -35.43 -3.22
N LYS A 465 -10.37 -34.24 -3.20
CA LYS A 465 -11.83 -34.09 -3.06
C LYS A 465 -12.55 -34.56 -4.32
N ASP A 466 -12.01 -34.22 -5.49
CA ASP A 466 -12.57 -34.60 -6.79
C ASP A 466 -12.44 -36.12 -7.01
N ASN A 467 -11.31 -36.72 -6.61
CA ASN A 467 -11.12 -38.17 -6.62
C ASN A 467 -12.03 -38.88 -5.62
N PHE A 468 -12.27 -38.30 -4.44
CA PHE A 468 -13.22 -38.83 -3.46
C PHE A 468 -14.66 -38.79 -4.00
N LEU A 469 -15.09 -37.68 -4.61
CA LEU A 469 -16.41 -37.57 -5.24
C LEU A 469 -16.58 -38.59 -6.38
N LYS A 470 -15.56 -38.76 -7.24
CA LYS A 470 -15.55 -39.79 -8.28
C LYS A 470 -15.63 -41.21 -7.71
N SER A 471 -14.99 -41.47 -6.57
CA SER A 471 -15.05 -42.79 -5.92
C SER A 471 -16.45 -43.11 -5.38
N ILE A 472 -17.18 -42.11 -4.87
CA ILE A 472 -18.57 -42.26 -4.41
C ILE A 472 -19.51 -42.49 -5.60
N GLU A 473 -19.36 -41.75 -6.69
CA GLU A 473 -20.15 -41.97 -7.91
C GLU A 473 -19.91 -43.36 -8.50
N SER A 474 -18.66 -43.85 -8.52
CA SER A 474 -18.35 -45.21 -8.97
C SER A 474 -18.93 -46.30 -8.06
N SER A 475 -19.09 -46.03 -6.75
CA SER A 475 -19.63 -46.96 -5.77
C SER A 475 -21.16 -47.08 -5.84
N ASN A 476 -21.85 -46.06 -6.36
CA ASN A 476 -23.30 -46.09 -6.59
C ASN A 476 -23.71 -46.73 -7.93
N SER A 477 -22.75 -47.07 -8.81
CA SER A 477 -23.04 -47.75 -10.09
C SER A 477 -23.08 -49.29 -10.01
N SER A 478 -22.91 -49.90 -8.84
CA SER A 478 -22.89 -51.37 -8.66
C SER A 478 -24.06 -51.92 -7.84
N GLY A 479 -25.25 -51.35 -8.00
CA GLY A 479 -26.47 -51.80 -7.32
C GLY A 479 -27.69 -51.87 -8.25
N ALA A 480 -27.67 -52.78 -9.23
CA ALA A 480 -28.88 -53.17 -9.96
C ALA A 480 -29.05 -54.69 -9.91
N ILE A 481 -30.11 -55.09 -9.20
CA ILE A 481 -30.56 -56.45 -8.94
C ILE A 481 -30.96 -57.14 -10.25
N THR A 482 -30.56 -58.41 -10.36
CA THR A 482 -30.96 -59.38 -11.37
C THR A 482 -32.46 -59.68 -11.34
N THR A 483 -33.16 -59.48 -12.45
CA THR A 483 -34.27 -60.35 -12.91
C THR A 483 -34.43 -60.18 -14.42
N GLY A 484 -34.22 -61.26 -15.17
CA GLY A 484 -34.30 -61.26 -16.63
C GLY A 484 -35.71 -61.43 -17.17
N VAL A 485 -35.94 -61.00 -18.41
CA VAL A 485 -36.85 -61.61 -19.41
C VAL A 485 -36.35 -61.21 -20.81
N LEU A 486 -36.42 -62.19 -21.72
CA LEU A 486 -36.03 -62.19 -23.13
C LEU A 486 -36.82 -61.20 -24.01
N SER A 487 -36.17 -60.63 -25.05
CA SER A 487 -36.77 -60.54 -26.40
C SER A 487 -35.75 -60.20 -27.51
N SER A 488 -35.58 -61.18 -28.40
CA SER A 488 -35.39 -61.18 -29.87
C SER A 488 -34.88 -59.95 -30.66
N ARG A 489 -33.74 -60.17 -31.33
CA ARG A 489 -33.36 -59.88 -32.75
C ARG A 489 -33.91 -58.62 -33.45
N LYS A 490 -32.97 -57.80 -33.98
CA LYS A 490 -32.85 -57.56 -35.45
C LYS A 490 -31.47 -57.04 -35.84
N MET A 491 -30.93 -57.65 -36.90
CA MET A 491 -29.67 -57.37 -37.59
C MET A 491 -29.94 -56.49 -38.82
N GLY A 492 -28.97 -55.66 -39.23
CA GLY A 492 -28.90 -55.03 -40.56
C GLY A 492 -28.46 -53.56 -40.48
N ASN A 493 -27.17 -53.19 -40.52
CA ASN A 493 -26.19 -53.20 -41.62
C ASN A 493 -26.00 -51.78 -42.23
N SER A 494 -24.76 -51.29 -42.20
CA SER A 494 -24.02 -50.62 -43.29
C SER A 494 -23.31 -49.33 -42.89
N GLY A 495 -22.00 -49.25 -43.21
CA GLY A 495 -21.32 -47.99 -43.52
C GLY A 495 -20.07 -47.68 -42.70
N ASP A 496 -18.90 -48.06 -43.25
CA ASP A 496 -17.56 -47.64 -42.82
C ASP A 496 -17.38 -46.12 -42.73
N SER A 497 -16.49 -45.68 -41.82
CA SER A 497 -15.39 -44.74 -42.12
C SER A 497 -14.52 -44.50 -40.86
N GLN A 498 -13.26 -44.92 -40.93
CA GLN A 498 -12.20 -44.48 -40.03
C GLN A 498 -11.79 -43.04 -40.36
N ALA A 499 -11.72 -42.17 -39.36
CA ALA A 499 -10.81 -41.02 -39.37
C ALA A 499 -10.40 -40.63 -37.96
N THR A 500 -9.09 -40.71 -37.72
CA THR A 500 -8.37 -40.32 -36.51
C THR A 500 -8.52 -38.82 -36.25
N ALA A 501 -9.06 -38.42 -35.10
CA ALA A 501 -8.99 -37.05 -34.61
C ALA A 501 -8.74 -37.04 -33.09
N ARG A 502 -7.77 -36.23 -32.67
CA ARG A 502 -7.27 -36.02 -31.30
C ARG A 502 -8.42 -35.88 -30.29
N LYS A 503 -8.39 -36.73 -29.26
CA LYS A 503 -9.29 -36.68 -28.11
C LYS A 503 -8.91 -35.47 -27.23
N VAL A 504 -9.54 -34.32 -27.47
CA VAL A 504 -9.70 -33.27 -26.46
C VAL A 504 -10.67 -33.83 -25.42
N LEU A 505 -10.20 -33.98 -24.18
CA LEU A 505 -11.03 -34.37 -23.05
C LEU A 505 -11.88 -33.17 -22.65
N GLU A 506 -13.05 -33.08 -23.27
CA GLU A 506 -14.18 -32.30 -22.77
C GLU A 506 -14.68 -33.00 -21.49
N ILE A 507 -14.40 -32.41 -20.33
CA ILE A 507 -14.95 -32.86 -19.05
C ILE A 507 -16.19 -32.02 -18.79
N GLN A 508 -17.33 -32.71 -18.76
CA GLN A 508 -18.64 -32.18 -18.46
C GLN A 508 -18.64 -31.54 -17.07
N GLU A 509 -18.86 -30.22 -17.02
CA GLU A 509 -19.02 -29.46 -15.77
C GLU A 509 -20.28 -29.94 -15.04
N VAL A 510 -20.08 -30.65 -13.93
CA VAL A 510 -21.15 -30.89 -12.95
C VAL A 510 -21.29 -29.61 -12.14
N VAL A 511 -22.30 -28.81 -12.51
CA VAL A 511 -22.65 -27.52 -11.90
C VAL A 511 -23.11 -27.74 -10.45
N SER A 512 -22.31 -27.26 -9.50
CA SER A 512 -22.70 -27.12 -8.09
C SER A 512 -22.06 -25.89 -7.44
N HIS A 513 -21.94 -24.80 -8.21
CA HIS A 513 -21.57 -23.49 -7.70
C HIS A 513 -22.47 -22.42 -8.33
N PRO A 514 -22.96 -21.43 -7.57
CA PRO A 514 -23.77 -20.35 -8.13
C PRO A 514 -22.96 -19.62 -9.20
N LEU A 515 -23.56 -19.47 -10.39
CA LEU A 515 -22.94 -18.85 -11.55
C LEU A 515 -22.54 -17.41 -11.21
N ALA A 516 -21.23 -17.15 -11.14
CA ALA A 516 -20.70 -15.80 -10.98
C ALA A 516 -21.14 -14.95 -12.18
N ILE A 517 -21.80 -13.83 -11.92
CA ILE A 517 -22.34 -12.98 -12.98
C ILE A 517 -21.17 -12.18 -13.59
N PRO A 518 -20.97 -12.23 -14.92
CA PRO A 518 -20.00 -11.36 -15.58
C PRO A 518 -20.44 -9.90 -15.39
N PRO A 519 -19.52 -8.92 -15.31
CA PRO A 519 -19.88 -7.53 -15.09
C PRO A 519 -20.88 -7.06 -16.15
N LEU A 520 -22.07 -6.66 -15.71
CA LEU A 520 -23.10 -6.09 -16.57
C LEU A 520 -23.01 -4.57 -16.51
N SER A 521 -23.29 -3.92 -17.65
CA SER A 521 -23.50 -2.47 -17.71
C SER A 521 -24.64 -2.06 -16.76
N PRO A 522 -24.60 -0.86 -16.16
CA PRO A 522 -25.69 -0.39 -15.31
C PRO A 522 -27.03 -0.37 -16.07
N PRO A 523 -28.17 -0.63 -15.40
CA PRO A 523 -29.49 -0.50 -15.99
C PRO A 523 -29.68 0.88 -16.61
N GLY A 524 -30.24 0.94 -17.81
CA GLY A 524 -30.53 2.20 -18.47
C GLY A 524 -31.68 2.91 -17.77
N LEU A 525 -31.75 4.24 -17.89
CA LEU A 525 -32.90 5.03 -17.42
C LEU A 525 -34.25 4.55 -18.01
N HIS A 526 -34.22 3.72 -19.07
CA HIS A 526 -35.39 3.14 -19.71
C HIS A 526 -35.91 1.85 -19.04
N ASP A 527 -35.19 1.30 -18.07
CA ASP A 527 -35.58 0.06 -17.38
C ASP A 527 -36.42 0.30 -16.11
N LEU A 528 -36.77 1.57 -15.81
CA LEU A 528 -37.60 1.98 -14.66
C LEU A 528 -39.08 2.20 -15.01
N HIS A 529 -39.52 1.83 -16.21
CA HIS A 529 -40.94 1.84 -16.57
C HIS A 529 -41.41 0.43 -16.94
N ILE A 530 -41.99 -0.26 -15.94
CA ILE A 530 -42.92 -1.41 -15.92
C ILE A 530 -42.87 -1.84 -14.43
N GLU A 531 -43.88 -1.80 -13.58
CA GLU A 531 -45.34 -1.83 -13.68
C GLU A 531 -45.92 -1.12 -12.44
N ALA A 532 -47.11 -0.53 -12.59
CA ALA A 532 -47.92 0.08 -11.53
C ALA A 532 -48.81 -0.95 -10.82
#